data_AF-A0A660SHZ1-F1
#
_entry.id   AF-A0A660SHZ1-F1
#
_cell.length_a   1.000
_cell.length_b   1.000
_cell.length_c   1.000
_cell.angle_alpha   90.00
_cell.angle_beta   90.00
_cell.angle_gamma   90.00
#
_symmetry.space_group_name_H-M   'P 1'
#
loop_
_entity.id
_entity.type
_entity.pdbx_description
1 polymer ?
#
loop_
_entity_poly.entity_id
_entity_poly.type
_entity_poly.pdbx_seq_one_letter_code
_entity_poly.pdbx_strand_id
1 'polypeptide(L)'
;MEKRFHTLRIISVILKVLAWIIGLFTVIGFVAALASFSIIPGAYGLRAGLITAILILLFGALIFIAIYAGAEIIMVLLAIEENSRRGESE
;
A
#
# COMPACT_ATOMS: atom_id res chain seq x y z
N MET A 1 12.64 -25.81 -7.36
CA MET A 1 11.57 -24.80 -7.53
C MET A 1 11.56 -24.34 -8.97
N GLU A 2 10.43 -24.41 -9.64
CA GLU A 2 10.29 -23.88 -11.01
C GLU A 2 10.57 -22.36 -11.01
N LYS A 3 11.28 -21.87 -12.04
CA LYS A 3 11.73 -20.46 -12.14
C LYS A 3 10.59 -19.45 -11.94
N ARG A 4 9.36 -19.80 -12.33
CA ARG A 4 8.16 -18.95 -12.22
C ARG A 4 7.76 -18.63 -10.77
N PHE A 5 7.89 -19.59 -9.85
CA PHE A 5 7.59 -19.41 -8.43
C PHE A 5 8.55 -18.44 -7.77
N HIS A 6 9.81 -18.50 -8.19
CA HIS A 6 10.83 -17.57 -7.71
C HIS A 6 10.54 -16.14 -8.19
N THR A 7 10.16 -15.95 -9.45
CA THR A 7 9.80 -14.64 -10.00
C THR A 7 8.59 -14.02 -9.28
N LEU A 8 7.52 -14.78 -9.06
CA LEU A 8 6.32 -14.26 -8.38
C LEU A 8 6.60 -13.86 -6.93
N ARG A 9 7.47 -14.61 -6.24
CA ARG A 9 7.92 -14.25 -4.88
C ARG A 9 8.65 -12.90 -4.87
N ILE A 10 9.54 -12.67 -5.84
CA ILE A 10 10.25 -11.39 -5.99
C ILE A 10 9.25 -10.26 -6.27
N ILE A 11 8.30 -10.48 -7.19
CA ILE A 11 7.26 -9.49 -7.52
C ILE A 11 6.45 -9.12 -6.28
N SER A 12 6.04 -10.10 -5.46
CA SER A 12 5.32 -9.84 -4.21
C SER A 12 6.15 -8.94 -3.27
N VAL A 13 7.44 -9.23 -3.08
CA VAL A 13 8.31 -8.40 -2.24
C VAL A 13 8.41 -6.97 -2.79
N ILE A 14 8.59 -6.81 -4.10
CA ILE A 14 8.63 -5.49 -4.75
C ILE A 14 7.32 -4.73 -4.51
N LEU A 15 6.16 -5.38 -4.67
CA LEU A 15 4.86 -4.76 -4.42
C LEU A 15 4.70 -4.31 -2.96
N LYS A 16 5.17 -5.10 -1.98
CA LYS A 16 5.17 -4.69 -0.55
C LYS A 16 6.04 -3.47 -0.32
N VAL A 17 7.24 -3.42 -0.92
CA VAL A 17 8.14 -2.27 -0.83
C VAL A 17 7.49 -1.02 -1.45
N LEU A 18 6.87 -1.16 -2.63
CA LEU A 18 6.14 -0.06 -3.27
C LEU A 18 4.94 0.42 -2.43
N ALA A 19 4.19 -0.49 -1.82
CA ALA A 19 3.12 -0.14 -0.90
C ALA A 19 3.66 0.73 0.24
N TRP A 20 4.75 0.32 0.91
CA TRP A 20 5.37 1.11 1.97
C TRP A 20 5.89 2.47 1.50
N ILE A 21 6.45 2.58 0.31
CA ILE A 21 6.85 3.87 -0.28
C ILE A 21 5.62 4.78 -0.44
N ILE A 22 4.53 4.26 -1.00
CA ILE A 22 3.28 5.02 -1.17
C ILE A 22 2.69 5.42 0.18
N GLY A 23 2.72 4.51 1.17
CA GLY A 23 2.29 4.79 2.54
C GLY A 23 3.09 5.93 3.17
N LEU A 24 4.41 5.92 3.01
CA LEU A 24 5.28 7.00 3.48
C LEU A 24 4.90 8.34 2.85
N PHE A 25 4.77 8.39 1.51
CA PHE A 25 4.36 9.60 0.82
C PHE A 25 2.95 10.06 1.18
N THR A 26 2.05 9.13 1.49
CA THR A 26 0.70 9.45 1.98
C THR A 26 0.77 10.19 3.32
N VAL A 27 1.58 9.70 4.25
CA VAL A 27 1.77 10.36 5.56
C VAL A 27 2.40 11.74 5.39
N ILE A 28 3.43 11.86 4.55
CA ILE A 28 4.07 13.14 4.26
C ILE A 28 3.07 14.11 3.63
N GLY A 29 2.30 13.66 2.64
CA GLY A 29 1.27 14.47 1.98
C GLY A 29 0.16 14.91 2.93
N PHE A 30 -0.25 14.05 3.85
CA PHE A 30 -1.22 14.37 4.91
C PHE A 30 -0.70 15.50 5.81
N VAL A 31 0.53 15.38 6.32
CA VAL A 31 1.15 16.42 7.17
C VAL A 31 1.35 17.72 6.41
N ALA A 32 1.82 17.64 5.16
CA ALA A 32 2.01 18.81 4.30
C ALA A 32 0.68 19.53 4.03
N ALA A 33 -0.41 18.79 3.79
CA ALA A 33 -1.73 19.37 3.63
C ALA A 33 -2.19 20.10 4.90
N LEU A 34 -2.03 19.50 6.08
CA LEU A 34 -2.36 20.18 7.34
C LEU A 34 -1.56 21.47 7.55
N ALA A 35 -0.26 21.45 7.25
CA ALA A 35 0.62 22.60 7.41
C ALA A 35 0.34 23.73 6.40
N SER A 36 0.10 23.40 5.13
CA SER A 36 -0.01 24.38 4.04
C SER A 36 -1.21 25.33 4.20
N PHE A 37 -2.32 24.82 4.73
CA PHE A 37 -3.54 25.61 4.90
C PHE A 37 -3.59 26.42 6.21
N SER A 38 -2.61 26.22 7.11
CA SER A 38 -2.43 27.06 8.31
C SER A 38 -2.01 28.49 7.95
N ILE A 39 -1.60 28.74 6.71
CA ILE A 39 -1.10 30.03 6.21
C ILE A 39 -2.23 30.92 5.67
N ILE A 40 -3.40 30.34 5.32
CA ILE A 40 -4.55 31.09 4.79
C ILE A 40 -5.45 31.51 5.95
N PRO A 41 -5.58 32.82 6.27
CA PRO A 41 -6.38 33.27 7.40
C PRO A 41 -7.87 33.04 7.16
N GLY A 42 -8.56 32.54 8.18
CA GLY A 42 -10.03 32.43 8.21
C GLY A 42 -10.57 30.99 8.19
N ALA A 43 -11.87 30.86 8.52
CA ALA A 43 -12.54 29.56 8.68
C ALA A 43 -12.54 28.70 7.41
N TYR A 44 -12.43 29.32 6.23
CA TYR A 44 -12.36 28.61 4.95
C TYR A 44 -11.05 27.84 4.77
N GLY A 45 -9.90 28.43 5.15
CA GLY A 45 -8.60 27.78 5.04
C GLY A 45 -8.51 26.51 5.89
N LEU A 46 -8.95 26.60 7.15
CA LEU A 46 -8.96 25.47 8.08
C LEU A 46 -9.85 24.31 7.60
N ARG A 47 -11.07 24.62 7.14
CA ARG A 47 -12.03 23.59 6.67
C ARG A 47 -11.53 22.90 5.40
N ALA A 48 -11.05 23.67 4.43
CA ALA A 48 -10.52 23.12 3.17
C ALA A 48 -9.28 22.25 3.42
N GLY A 49 -8.38 22.69 4.31
CA GLY A 49 -7.18 21.93 4.67
C GLY A 49 -7.50 20.60 5.35
N LEU A 50 -8.44 20.62 6.31
CA LEU A 50 -8.86 19.40 7.00
C LEU A 50 -9.49 18.39 6.04
N ILE A 51 -10.41 18.84 5.17
CA ILE A 51 -11.06 17.98 4.17
C ILE A 51 -10.00 17.37 3.23
N THR A 52 -9.07 18.20 2.73
CA THR A 52 -8.03 17.75 1.81
C THR A 52 -7.10 16.73 2.48
N ALA A 53 -6.67 16.99 3.71
CA ALA A 53 -5.83 16.06 4.47
C ALA A 53 -6.53 14.72 4.69
N ILE A 54 -7.81 14.72 5.08
CA ILE A 54 -8.60 13.50 5.24
C ILE A 54 -8.71 12.73 3.92
N LEU A 55 -8.97 13.41 2.80
CA LEU A 55 -9.05 12.76 1.49
C LEU A 55 -7.72 12.12 1.07
N ILE A 56 -6.60 12.81 1.29
CA ILE A 56 -5.26 12.27 1.03
C ILE A 56 -5.02 11.01 1.86
N LEU A 57 -5.34 11.08 3.16
CA LEU A 57 -5.13 9.95 4.07
C LEU A 57 -6.00 8.75 3.67
N LEU A 58 -7.28 8.95 3.41
CA LEU A 58 -8.21 7.88 3.02
C LEU A 58 -7.81 7.25 1.70
N PHE A 59 -7.57 8.06 0.67
CA PHE A 59 -7.24 7.54 -0.66
C PHE A 59 -5.86 6.86 -0.67
N GLY A 60 -4.86 7.46 -0.02
CA GLY A 60 -3.54 6.87 0.10
C GLY A 60 -3.55 5.58 0.94
N ALA A 61 -4.33 5.52 2.02
CA ALA A 61 -4.51 4.29 2.80
C ALA A 61 -5.19 3.19 1.98
N LEU A 62 -6.23 3.52 1.19
CA LEU A 62 -6.88 2.55 0.31
C LEU A 62 -5.91 1.98 -0.73
N ILE A 63 -5.09 2.83 -1.37
CA ILE A 63 -4.07 2.38 -2.32
C ILE A 63 -3.01 1.52 -1.63
N PHE A 64 -2.52 1.95 -0.47
CA PHE A 64 -1.56 1.19 0.34
C PHE A 64 -2.09 -0.22 0.63
N ILE A 65 -3.31 -0.31 1.15
CA ILE A 65 -3.96 -1.58 1.50
C ILE A 65 -4.14 -2.44 0.26
N ALA A 66 -4.63 -1.89 -0.85
CA ALA A 66 -4.87 -2.64 -2.07
C ALA A 66 -3.59 -3.28 -2.62
N ILE A 67 -2.49 -2.52 -2.68
CA ILE A 67 -1.21 -3.02 -3.19
C ILE A 67 -0.60 -4.04 -2.22
N TYR A 68 -0.61 -3.73 -0.92
CA TYR A 68 -0.04 -4.62 0.11
C TYR A 68 -0.81 -5.94 0.16
N ALA A 69 -2.14 -5.89 0.20
CA ALA A 69 -2.99 -7.08 0.18
C ALA A 69 -2.83 -7.88 -1.13
N GLY A 70 -2.73 -7.20 -2.28
CA GLY A 70 -2.42 -7.85 -3.55
C GLY A 70 -1.10 -8.62 -3.52
N ALA A 71 -0.07 -8.06 -2.88
CA ALA A 71 1.20 -8.74 -2.69
C ALA A 71 1.08 -9.97 -1.77
N GLU A 72 0.29 -9.90 -0.70
CA GLU A 72 0.04 -11.04 0.19
C GLU A 72 -0.74 -12.16 -0.49
N ILE A 73 -1.73 -11.83 -1.34
CA ILE A 73 -2.47 -12.83 -2.12
C ILE A 73 -1.52 -13.66 -2.97
N ILE A 74 -0.54 -13.03 -3.64
CA ILE A 74 0.47 -13.75 -4.42
C ILE A 74 1.22 -14.76 -3.54
N MET A 75 1.62 -14.38 -2.32
CA MET A 75 2.33 -15.27 -1.40
C MET A 75 1.45 -16.42 -0.92
N VAL A 76 0.17 -16.17 -0.63
CA VAL A 76 -0.79 -17.20 -0.24
C VAL A 76 -0.99 -18.21 -1.37
N LEU A 77 -1.17 -17.74 -2.61
CA LEU A 77 -1.33 -18.62 -3.77
C LEU A 77 -0.09 -19.47 -4.03
N LEU A 78 1.11 -18.90 -3.90
CA LEU A 78 2.37 -19.65 -3.99
C LEU A 78 2.48 -20.71 -2.91
N ALA A 79 2.09 -20.39 -1.67
CA ALA A 79 2.12 -21.34 -0.56
C ALA A 79 1.14 -22.51 -0.75
N ILE A 80 -0.07 -22.25 -1.28
CA ILE A 80 -1.04 -23.29 -1.62
C ILE A 80 -0.45 -24.25 -2.65
N GLU A 81 0.10 -23.72 -3.74
CA GLU A 81 0.68 -24.52 -4.82
C GLU A 81 1.92 -25.32 -4.37
N GLU A 82 2.78 -24.71 -3.54
CA GLU A 82 3.92 -25.42 -2.94
C GLU A 82 3.49 -26.58 -2.03
N ASN A 83 2.37 -26.44 -1.30
CA ASN A 83 1.83 -27.50 -0.45
C ASN A 83 1.15 -28.61 -1.26
N SER A 84 0.36 -28.27 -2.29
CA SER A 84 -0.30 -29.25 -3.16
C SER A 84 0.72 -30.17 -3.84
N ARG A 85 1.82 -29.62 -4.37
CA ARG A 85 2.87 -30.42 -5.02
C ARG A 85 3.63 -31.33 -4.08
N ARG A 86 3.77 -30.95 -2.80
CA ARG A 86 4.40 -31.82 -1.79
C ARG A 86 3.53 -33.03 -1.49
N GLY A 87 2.22 -32.83 -1.39
CA GLY A 87 1.26 -33.92 -1.15
C GLY A 87 1.12 -34.90 -2.32
N GLU A 88 1.43 -34.50 -3.55
CA GLU A 88 1.46 -35.41 -4.72
C GLU A 88 2.76 -36.24 -4.82
N SER A 89 3.81 -35.86 -4.09
CA SER A 89 5.12 -36.54 -4.13
C SER A 89 5.33 -37.58 -3.02
N GLU A 90 4.35 -37.76 -2.13
CA GLU A 90 4.27 -38.79 -1.09
C GLU A 90 3.34 -39.93 -1.53
#